data_AF-A0A7Y7DGV0-F1
#
_entry.id   AF-A0A7Y7DGV0-F1
#
_cell.length_a   1.000
_cell.length_b   1.000
_cell.length_c   1.000
_cell.angle_alpha   90.00
_cell.angle_beta   90.00
_cell.angle_gamma   90.00
#
_symmetry.space_group_name_H-M   'P 1'
#
loop_
_entity.id
_entity.type
_entity.pdbx_description
1 polymer ?
#
loop_
_entity_poly.entity_id
_entity_poly.type
_entity_poly.pdbx_seq_one_letter_code
_entity_poly.pdbx_strand_id
1 'polypeptide(L)'
;MTIISYGQESLIKNGDTWSYFDQGYLKNDWFLKKDFSTWKSGSTPIGYGDRIIITKINFGSNKKNKEITKYFSKEIYIKENANYKGYEFKLRRDDGAIIYVNGKELYRDNMPEGHITSLTRSENVVEGVNEDKFYTKLFDNSIFKKGKNIISIEIHQCNAASSDCIFSLELIAHTDPNILTKVIKEQLETKNKLEAKIDVLNYKFLLKNSLTQLEIYKSTNQNLKFLFFFMCCLLVVVVAIGLIFYLRYKKNYIDIENTVKELKNEILDKEKEMISLSTQLLYYNQYLKEIKADLSFAKTENTNKTLKDTIKQIEYILENDNEWELLKQHFNAVYANFYDNLLIKFPTLTETELRHCMFIKLHMQTKEIARILNVDPRSVQTSRYRIKKKLALNEEQDLRNYLIELQ
;
A
#
# COMPACT_ATOMS: atom_id res chain seq x y z
N MET A 1 -85.06 -19.08 -41.56
CA MET A 1 -84.25 -20.28 -41.81
C MET A 1 -82.86 -19.96 -41.28
N THR A 2 -82.52 -20.44 -40.07
CA THR A 2 -81.27 -20.04 -39.41
C THR A 2 -80.52 -21.28 -39.00
N ILE A 3 -79.81 -21.87 -39.96
CA ILE A 3 -78.80 -22.88 -39.67
C ILE A 3 -77.48 -22.12 -39.60
N ILE A 4 -76.98 -21.88 -38.38
CA ILE A 4 -75.59 -21.50 -38.18
C ILE A 4 -74.99 -22.52 -37.21
N SER A 5 -74.49 -23.61 -37.79
CA SER A 5 -73.56 -24.51 -37.12
C SER A 5 -72.21 -24.32 -37.78
N TYR A 6 -71.37 -23.47 -37.19
CA TYR A 6 -69.93 -23.47 -37.46
C TYR A 6 -69.19 -23.22 -36.15
N GLY A 7 -68.77 -24.30 -35.48
CA GLY A 7 -67.85 -24.22 -34.32
C GLY A 7 -66.48 -23.64 -34.69
N GLN A 8 -66.18 -23.58 -36.01
CA GLN A 8 -64.95 -23.10 -36.61
C GLN A 8 -65.21 -22.65 -38.05
N GLU A 9 -64.57 -21.56 -38.49
CA GLU A 9 -64.59 -21.01 -39.85
C GLU A 9 -63.15 -20.84 -40.33
N SER A 10 -62.79 -21.45 -41.46
CA SER A 10 -61.46 -21.24 -42.05
C SER A 10 -61.44 -19.92 -42.82
N LEU A 11 -60.64 -18.98 -42.34
CA LEU A 11 -60.43 -17.65 -42.93
C LEU A 11 -59.29 -17.63 -43.96
N ILE A 12 -58.31 -18.52 -43.78
CA ILE A 12 -57.25 -18.78 -44.75
C ILE A 12 -57.06 -20.29 -44.83
N LYS A 13 -57.07 -20.82 -46.05
CA LYS A 13 -56.82 -22.24 -46.35
C LYS A 13 -55.47 -22.40 -47.02
N ASN A 14 -54.84 -23.56 -46.82
CA ASN A 14 -53.74 -23.97 -47.69
C ASN A 14 -54.23 -24.04 -49.15
N GLY A 15 -53.44 -23.53 -50.09
CA GLY A 15 -53.88 -23.32 -51.48
C GLY A 15 -54.39 -21.91 -51.76
N ASP A 16 -54.67 -21.10 -50.74
CA ASP A 16 -55.09 -19.73 -50.97
C ASP A 16 -53.95 -18.86 -51.53
N THR A 17 -54.35 -17.83 -52.28
CA THR A 17 -53.44 -16.82 -52.84
C THR A 17 -52.94 -15.83 -51.79
N TRP A 18 -51.64 -15.53 -51.85
CA TRP A 18 -50.92 -14.53 -51.06
C TRP A 18 -50.16 -13.58 -51.99
N SER A 19 -50.01 -12.33 -51.56
CA SER A 19 -49.06 -11.40 -52.17
C SER A 19 -47.66 -11.70 -51.64
N TYR A 20 -46.64 -11.74 -52.50
CA TYR A 20 -45.28 -12.03 -52.11
C TYR A 20 -44.26 -11.11 -52.79
N PHE A 21 -43.14 -10.88 -52.10
CA PHE A 21 -41.99 -10.11 -52.61
C PHE A 21 -40.73 -10.97 -52.60
N ASP A 22 -40.12 -11.12 -53.78
CA ASP A 22 -38.97 -11.99 -54.04
C ASP A 22 -37.82 -11.28 -54.79
N GLN A 23 -37.73 -9.95 -54.66
CA GLN A 23 -36.75 -9.11 -55.36
C GLN A 23 -35.75 -8.44 -54.39
N GLY A 24 -35.22 -9.19 -53.44
CA GLY A 24 -34.28 -8.68 -52.44
C GLY A 24 -34.92 -8.35 -51.09
N TYR A 25 -34.25 -7.48 -50.33
CA TYR A 25 -34.62 -7.14 -48.96
C TYR A 25 -35.46 -5.87 -48.87
N LEU A 26 -36.49 -5.91 -48.03
CA LEU A 26 -37.29 -4.74 -47.70
C LEU A 26 -36.72 -4.02 -46.47
N LYS A 27 -37.07 -2.74 -46.30
CA LYS A 27 -36.77 -1.98 -45.09
C LYS A 27 -37.55 -2.56 -43.88
N ASN A 28 -37.03 -2.38 -42.67
CA ASN A 28 -37.59 -2.94 -41.43
C ASN A 28 -38.99 -2.40 -41.04
N ASP A 29 -39.60 -1.53 -41.82
CA ASP A 29 -40.93 -0.96 -41.60
C ASP A 29 -41.98 -1.43 -42.63
N TRP A 30 -41.60 -2.37 -43.51
CA TRP A 30 -42.43 -2.79 -44.64
C TRP A 30 -43.80 -3.35 -44.23
N PHE A 31 -43.88 -4.01 -43.07
CA PHE A 31 -45.12 -4.59 -42.52
C PHE A 31 -46.12 -3.52 -42.03
N LEU A 32 -45.71 -2.24 -41.95
CA LEU A 32 -46.60 -1.11 -41.67
C LEU A 32 -47.39 -0.65 -42.90
N LYS A 33 -47.03 -1.11 -44.11
CA LYS A 33 -47.72 -0.76 -45.35
C LYS A 33 -49.14 -1.31 -45.34
N LYS A 34 -50.06 -0.56 -45.98
CA LYS A 34 -51.48 -0.90 -46.08
C LYS A 34 -51.92 -1.40 -47.45
N ASP A 35 -51.00 -1.36 -48.42
CA ASP A 35 -51.25 -1.77 -49.79
C ASP A 35 -50.04 -2.56 -50.32
N PHE A 36 -50.34 -3.74 -50.85
CA PHE A 36 -49.40 -4.70 -51.43
C PHE A 36 -49.79 -5.07 -52.87
N SER A 37 -50.64 -4.27 -53.51
CA SER A 37 -51.13 -4.49 -54.88
C SER A 37 -50.02 -4.59 -55.94
N THR A 38 -48.86 -3.99 -55.68
CA THR A 38 -47.69 -4.03 -56.55
C THR A 38 -46.88 -5.33 -56.43
N TRP A 39 -47.19 -6.17 -55.44
CA TRP A 39 -46.50 -7.44 -55.23
C TRP A 39 -47.06 -8.52 -56.15
N LYS A 40 -46.22 -9.51 -56.45
CA LYS A 40 -46.67 -10.70 -57.18
C LYS A 40 -47.64 -11.48 -56.32
N SER A 41 -48.52 -12.26 -56.94
CA SER A 41 -49.51 -13.08 -56.24
C SER A 41 -49.33 -14.55 -56.59
N GLY A 42 -49.48 -15.43 -55.60
CA GLY A 42 -49.34 -16.87 -55.78
C GLY A 42 -50.01 -17.68 -54.69
N SER A 43 -50.39 -18.91 -55.02
CA SER A 43 -51.07 -19.85 -54.12
C SER A 43 -50.07 -20.62 -53.25
N THR A 44 -50.38 -20.78 -51.97
CA THR A 44 -49.59 -21.57 -51.00
C THR A 44 -49.70 -23.08 -51.24
N PRO A 45 -48.67 -23.90 -50.98
CA PRO A 45 -47.34 -23.53 -50.47
C PRO A 45 -46.50 -22.74 -51.49
N ILE A 46 -45.90 -21.65 -51.02
CA ILE A 46 -45.03 -20.76 -51.81
C ILE A 46 -43.58 -21.00 -51.41
N GLY A 47 -42.66 -21.11 -52.37
CA GLY A 47 -41.30 -21.49 -52.06
C GLY A 47 -40.41 -21.88 -53.23
N TYR A 48 -39.36 -22.65 -52.95
CA TYR A 48 -38.53 -23.32 -53.94
C TYR A 48 -37.93 -24.61 -53.35
N GLY A 49 -37.36 -25.47 -54.20
CA GLY A 49 -36.59 -26.64 -53.75
C GLY A 49 -37.42 -27.88 -53.41
N ASP A 50 -38.70 -27.74 -53.07
CA ASP A 50 -39.59 -28.87 -52.74
C ASP A 50 -40.65 -29.16 -53.85
N ARG A 51 -41.12 -30.42 -53.94
CA ARG A 51 -42.13 -30.90 -54.89
C ARG A 51 -43.55 -30.43 -54.56
N ILE A 52 -43.84 -30.10 -53.30
CA ILE A 52 -45.17 -29.65 -52.87
C ILE A 52 -45.44 -28.17 -53.19
N ILE A 53 -44.40 -27.43 -53.62
CA ILE A 53 -44.50 -26.01 -53.93
C ILE A 53 -45.41 -25.79 -55.12
N ILE A 54 -46.47 -25.00 -54.91
CA ILE A 54 -47.40 -24.59 -55.96
C ILE A 54 -46.87 -23.34 -56.65
N THR A 55 -46.48 -22.33 -55.86
CA THR A 55 -45.91 -21.09 -56.40
C THR A 55 -44.40 -21.03 -56.17
N LYS A 56 -43.65 -21.08 -57.27
CA LYS A 56 -42.19 -20.93 -57.22
C LYS A 56 -41.79 -19.46 -57.11
N ILE A 57 -40.92 -19.14 -56.15
CA ILE A 57 -40.37 -17.79 -55.94
C ILE A 57 -38.86 -17.74 -56.21
N ASN A 58 -38.36 -16.54 -56.52
CA ASN A 58 -36.93 -16.35 -56.76
C ASN A 58 -36.11 -16.51 -55.46
N PHE A 59 -35.01 -17.25 -55.53
CA PHE A 59 -34.05 -17.40 -54.44
C PHE A 59 -32.95 -16.32 -54.46
N GLY A 60 -32.93 -15.44 -55.47
CA GLY A 60 -31.92 -14.40 -55.67
C GLY A 60 -30.88 -14.80 -56.73
N SER A 61 -29.84 -13.98 -56.89
CA SER A 61 -28.90 -14.09 -58.00
C SER A 61 -27.87 -15.23 -57.87
N ASN A 62 -27.67 -15.78 -56.66
CA ASN A 62 -26.62 -16.76 -56.37
C ASN A 62 -27.17 -17.99 -55.63
N LYS A 63 -27.08 -19.17 -56.25
CA LYS A 63 -27.56 -20.43 -55.67
C LYS A 63 -26.82 -20.85 -54.39
N LYS A 64 -25.56 -20.43 -54.21
CA LYS A 64 -24.75 -20.68 -53.00
C LYS A 64 -24.91 -19.58 -51.93
N ASN A 65 -25.57 -18.48 -52.26
CA ASN A 65 -25.79 -17.35 -51.36
C ASN A 65 -27.13 -16.68 -51.71
N LYS A 66 -28.21 -17.39 -51.39
CA LYS A 66 -29.59 -17.00 -51.63
C LYS A 66 -29.98 -15.86 -50.68
N GLU A 67 -31.00 -15.11 -51.09
CA GLU A 67 -31.66 -14.15 -50.20
C GLU A 67 -32.39 -14.92 -49.10
N ILE A 68 -31.97 -14.73 -47.85
CA ILE A 68 -32.45 -15.53 -46.72
C ILE A 68 -33.82 -15.14 -46.20
N THR A 69 -34.37 -14.00 -46.66
CA THR A 69 -35.65 -13.48 -46.18
C THR A 69 -36.64 -13.38 -47.32
N LYS A 70 -37.86 -13.88 -47.10
CA LYS A 70 -38.99 -13.82 -48.05
C LYS A 70 -40.20 -13.23 -47.37
N TYR A 71 -40.94 -12.40 -48.11
CA TYR A 71 -42.01 -11.58 -47.55
C TYR A 71 -43.34 -11.95 -48.17
N PHE A 72 -44.35 -12.08 -47.32
CA PHE A 72 -45.71 -12.44 -47.72
C PHE A 72 -46.71 -11.52 -47.04
N SER A 73 -47.80 -11.21 -47.73
CA SER A 73 -48.90 -10.42 -47.19
C SER A 73 -50.23 -10.93 -47.70
N LYS A 74 -51.24 -10.90 -46.83
CA LYS A 74 -52.62 -11.26 -47.17
C LYS A 74 -53.60 -10.37 -46.42
N GLU A 75 -54.58 -9.90 -47.16
CA GLU A 75 -55.72 -9.19 -46.61
C GLU A 75 -56.82 -10.19 -46.27
N ILE A 76 -57.41 -10.04 -45.09
CA ILE A 76 -58.59 -10.79 -44.68
C ILE A 76 -59.67 -9.83 -44.20
N TYR A 77 -60.92 -10.26 -44.28
CA TYR A 77 -62.07 -9.47 -43.83
C TYR A 77 -62.86 -10.22 -42.76
N ILE A 78 -62.90 -9.63 -41.55
CA ILE A 78 -63.69 -10.16 -40.44
C ILE A 78 -65.08 -9.54 -40.49
N LYS A 79 -66.11 -10.37 -40.72
CA LYS A 79 -67.51 -9.93 -40.82
C LYS A 79 -67.96 -9.21 -39.54
N GLU A 80 -68.78 -8.17 -39.69
CA GLU A 80 -69.32 -7.40 -38.57
C GLU A 80 -70.09 -8.29 -37.58
N ASN A 81 -70.92 -9.20 -38.09
CA ASN A 81 -71.70 -10.15 -37.30
C ASN A 81 -70.90 -11.38 -36.82
N ALA A 82 -69.62 -11.51 -37.13
CA ALA A 82 -68.82 -12.66 -36.67
C ALA A 82 -68.66 -12.65 -35.14
N ASN A 83 -68.82 -13.79 -34.49
CA ASN A 83 -68.63 -13.92 -33.04
C ASN A 83 -67.48 -14.86 -32.70
N TYR A 84 -66.32 -14.62 -33.32
CA TYR A 84 -65.13 -15.43 -33.06
C TYR A 84 -64.57 -15.15 -31.66
N LYS A 85 -64.23 -16.22 -30.95
CA LYS A 85 -63.68 -16.22 -29.60
C LYS A 85 -62.15 -16.37 -29.59
N GLY A 86 -61.59 -16.95 -30.64
CA GLY A 86 -60.15 -17.07 -30.81
C GLY A 86 -59.80 -17.51 -32.23
N TYR A 87 -58.51 -17.51 -32.50
CA TYR A 87 -57.95 -17.87 -33.80
C TYR A 87 -56.83 -18.89 -33.63
N GLU A 88 -56.76 -19.83 -34.55
CA GLU A 88 -55.74 -20.85 -34.64
C GLU A 88 -54.94 -20.61 -35.93
N PHE A 89 -53.65 -20.31 -35.74
CA PHE A 89 -52.68 -20.20 -36.82
C PHE A 89 -51.99 -21.55 -36.96
N LYS A 90 -52.04 -22.13 -38.15
CA LYS A 90 -51.25 -23.30 -38.52
C LYS A 90 -50.21 -22.85 -39.53
N LEU A 91 -48.98 -22.70 -39.08
CA LEU A 91 -47.88 -22.23 -39.89
C LEU A 91 -46.98 -23.39 -40.31
N ARG A 92 -46.75 -23.51 -41.61
CA ARG A 92 -45.71 -24.35 -42.19
C ARG A 92 -44.63 -23.44 -42.78
N ARG A 93 -43.40 -23.60 -42.30
CA ARG A 93 -42.30 -22.69 -42.60
C ARG A 93 -40.95 -23.39 -42.57
N ASP A 94 -40.06 -22.95 -43.43
CA ASP A 94 -38.65 -23.33 -43.45
C ASP A 94 -37.84 -22.03 -43.67
N ASP A 95 -36.96 -21.58 -42.76
CA ASP A 95 -36.56 -22.20 -41.48
C ASP A 95 -37.16 -21.50 -40.26
N GLY A 96 -37.48 -20.21 -40.35
CA GLY A 96 -38.01 -19.39 -39.27
C GLY A 96 -39.03 -18.41 -39.80
N ALA A 97 -39.91 -17.92 -38.95
CA ALA A 97 -40.98 -17.04 -39.38
C ALA A 97 -41.33 -15.97 -38.35
N ILE A 98 -41.76 -14.81 -38.85
CA ILE A 98 -42.32 -13.74 -38.04
C ILE A 98 -43.66 -13.34 -38.65
N ILE A 99 -44.69 -13.28 -37.82
CA ILE A 99 -46.05 -12.92 -38.20
C ILE A 99 -46.37 -11.56 -37.58
N TYR A 100 -46.76 -10.62 -38.45
CA TYR A 100 -47.29 -9.33 -38.10
C TYR A 100 -48.78 -9.29 -38.45
N VAL A 101 -49.58 -8.71 -37.57
CA VAL A 101 -51.00 -8.44 -37.82
C VAL A 101 -51.25 -6.96 -37.66
N ASN A 102 -51.79 -6.32 -38.70
CA ASN A 102 -52.07 -4.88 -38.75
C ASN A 102 -50.86 -4.01 -38.37
N GLY A 103 -49.66 -4.41 -38.81
CA GLY A 103 -48.41 -3.69 -38.57
C GLY A 103 -47.77 -3.91 -37.20
N LYS A 104 -48.32 -4.81 -36.36
CA LYS A 104 -47.73 -5.18 -35.07
C LYS A 104 -47.24 -6.62 -35.11
N GLU A 105 -46.03 -6.87 -34.62
CA GLU A 105 -45.52 -8.23 -34.44
C GLU A 105 -46.41 -8.99 -33.45
N LEU A 106 -46.91 -10.15 -33.88
CA LEU A 106 -47.81 -11.00 -33.09
C LEU A 106 -47.09 -12.24 -32.57
N TYR A 107 -46.29 -12.88 -33.41
CA TYR A 107 -45.68 -14.17 -33.12
C TYR A 107 -44.43 -14.39 -33.97
N ARG A 108 -43.43 -15.04 -33.38
CA ARG A 108 -42.24 -15.52 -34.07
C ARG A 108 -42.04 -17.00 -33.77
N ASP A 109 -41.58 -17.75 -34.76
CA ASP A 109 -41.30 -19.18 -34.66
C ASP A 109 -39.90 -19.48 -35.19
N ASN A 110 -39.06 -20.12 -34.36
CA ASN A 110 -37.64 -20.42 -34.65
C ASN A 110 -36.84 -19.18 -35.10
N MET A 111 -37.09 -18.05 -34.45
CA MET A 111 -36.39 -16.79 -34.65
C MET A 111 -35.80 -16.30 -33.34
N PRO A 112 -34.60 -15.69 -33.34
CA PRO A 112 -33.97 -15.22 -32.12
C PRO A 112 -34.80 -14.15 -31.43
N GLU A 113 -34.61 -14.00 -30.13
CA GLU A 113 -35.16 -12.87 -29.37
C GLU A 113 -34.50 -11.54 -29.74
N GLY A 114 -35.20 -10.43 -29.53
CA GLY A 114 -34.68 -9.07 -29.76
C GLY A 114 -35.02 -8.47 -31.13
N HIS A 115 -34.21 -7.49 -31.55
CA HIS A 115 -34.44 -6.72 -32.78
C HIS A 115 -34.09 -7.53 -34.03
N ILE A 116 -35.08 -7.74 -34.90
CA ILE A 116 -34.92 -8.51 -36.14
C ILE A 116 -34.71 -7.58 -37.34
N THR A 117 -33.86 -8.02 -38.26
CA THR A 117 -33.64 -7.38 -39.55
C THR A 117 -33.83 -8.41 -40.65
N SER A 118 -33.92 -7.94 -41.90
CA SER A 118 -33.95 -8.81 -43.08
C SER A 118 -32.72 -9.70 -43.26
N LEU A 119 -31.65 -9.49 -42.48
CA LEU A 119 -30.42 -10.30 -42.49
C LEU A 119 -30.30 -11.21 -41.26
N THR A 120 -31.24 -11.11 -40.32
CA THR A 120 -31.27 -12.00 -39.16
C THR A 120 -31.67 -13.39 -39.63
N ARG A 121 -30.95 -14.41 -39.16
CA ARG A 121 -31.22 -15.82 -39.46
C ARG A 121 -32.14 -16.42 -38.42
N SER A 122 -32.83 -17.49 -38.80
CA SER A 122 -33.53 -18.36 -37.84
C SER A 122 -32.55 -19.02 -36.88
N GLU A 123 -33.04 -19.48 -35.72
CA GLU A 123 -32.17 -20.04 -34.68
C GLU A 123 -31.60 -21.41 -35.05
N ASN A 124 -32.41 -22.26 -35.66
CA ASN A 124 -32.07 -23.64 -36.00
C ASN A 124 -32.45 -23.97 -37.44
N VAL A 125 -31.74 -24.90 -38.07
CA VAL A 125 -32.17 -25.52 -39.34
C VAL A 125 -33.33 -26.47 -39.05
N VAL A 126 -34.36 -26.47 -39.87
CA VAL A 126 -35.50 -27.38 -39.79
C VAL A 126 -35.42 -28.33 -40.98
N GLU A 127 -35.17 -29.61 -40.72
CA GLU A 127 -35.03 -30.64 -41.76
C GLU A 127 -36.04 -31.79 -41.58
N GLY A 128 -36.42 -32.45 -42.68
CA GLY A 128 -37.15 -33.72 -42.68
C GLY A 128 -38.60 -33.59 -42.22
N VAL A 129 -39.05 -34.46 -41.31
CA VAL A 129 -40.47 -34.54 -40.89
C VAL A 129 -40.97 -33.21 -40.27
N ASN A 130 -40.07 -32.35 -39.81
CA ASN A 130 -40.41 -31.05 -39.23
C ASN A 130 -40.70 -29.96 -40.28
N GLU A 131 -40.26 -30.13 -41.53
CA GLU A 131 -40.59 -29.25 -42.67
C GLU A 131 -42.03 -29.47 -43.15
N ASP A 132 -42.56 -30.68 -42.95
CA ASP A 132 -43.94 -31.08 -43.25
C ASP A 132 -44.95 -30.70 -42.18
N LYS A 133 -44.48 -30.29 -41.00
CA LYS A 133 -45.33 -30.05 -39.83
C LYS A 133 -45.92 -28.64 -39.85
N PHE A 134 -47.22 -28.56 -39.57
CA PHE A 134 -47.87 -27.31 -39.22
C PHE A 134 -47.68 -27.02 -37.73
N TYR A 135 -46.97 -25.95 -37.42
CA TYR A 135 -46.84 -25.41 -36.07
C TYR A 135 -48.10 -24.62 -35.73
N THR A 136 -48.79 -25.07 -34.69
CA THR A 136 -50.09 -24.49 -34.31
C THR A 136 -49.88 -23.49 -33.18
N LYS A 137 -50.43 -22.28 -33.34
CA LYS A 137 -50.49 -21.29 -32.27
C LYS A 137 -51.91 -20.75 -32.13
N LEU A 138 -52.38 -20.70 -30.89
CA LEU A 138 -53.70 -20.17 -30.54
C LEU A 138 -53.59 -18.73 -30.03
N PHE A 139 -54.54 -17.90 -30.45
CA PHE A 139 -54.68 -16.52 -30.04
C PHE A 139 -56.13 -16.23 -29.64
N ASP A 140 -56.31 -15.25 -28.75
CA ASP A 140 -57.64 -14.72 -28.44
C ASP A 140 -58.19 -13.87 -29.60
N ASN A 141 -59.40 -13.35 -29.46
CA ASN A 141 -60.05 -12.58 -30.51
C ASN A 141 -59.52 -11.15 -30.70
N SER A 142 -58.62 -10.65 -29.84
CA SER A 142 -58.14 -9.27 -29.87
C SER A 142 -57.13 -9.00 -30.98
N ILE A 143 -56.57 -10.06 -31.59
CA ILE A 143 -55.54 -9.94 -32.64
C ILE A 143 -56.08 -9.34 -33.94
N PHE A 144 -57.40 -9.43 -34.19
CA PHE A 144 -58.04 -8.90 -35.39
C PHE A 144 -59.15 -7.91 -35.03
N LYS A 145 -59.30 -6.88 -35.86
CA LYS A 145 -60.40 -5.91 -35.78
C LYS A 145 -61.54 -6.36 -36.69
N LYS A 146 -62.73 -5.78 -36.50
CA LYS A 146 -63.81 -5.91 -37.48
C LYS A 146 -63.42 -5.25 -38.80
N GLY A 147 -63.87 -5.82 -39.91
CA GLY A 147 -63.54 -5.37 -41.24
C GLY A 147 -62.15 -5.83 -41.72
N LYS A 148 -61.46 -4.95 -42.45
CA LYS A 148 -60.20 -5.26 -43.13
C LYS A 148 -59.05 -5.43 -42.13
N ASN A 149 -58.33 -6.54 -42.24
CA ASN A 149 -57.09 -6.80 -41.52
C ASN A 149 -56.02 -7.27 -42.50
N ILE A 150 -54.75 -7.01 -42.15
CA ILE A 150 -53.60 -7.41 -42.95
C ILE A 150 -52.72 -8.32 -42.09
N ILE A 151 -52.37 -9.48 -42.65
CA ILE A 151 -51.37 -10.38 -42.09
C ILE A 151 -50.13 -10.28 -42.97
N SER A 152 -49.00 -9.96 -42.36
CA SER A 152 -47.70 -9.84 -43.04
C SER A 152 -46.73 -10.82 -42.41
N ILE A 153 -45.93 -11.51 -43.22
CA ILE A 153 -45.08 -12.60 -42.77
C ILE A 153 -43.69 -12.46 -43.37
N GLU A 154 -42.67 -12.66 -42.55
CA GLU A 154 -41.28 -12.84 -42.96
C GLU A 154 -40.88 -14.28 -42.73
N ILE A 155 -40.29 -14.91 -43.73
CA ILE A 155 -39.65 -16.21 -43.60
C ILE A 155 -38.15 -16.00 -43.66
N HIS A 156 -37.43 -16.55 -42.70
CA HIS A 156 -35.98 -16.43 -42.58
C HIS A 156 -35.35 -17.81 -42.66
N GLN A 157 -34.31 -17.93 -43.48
CA GLN A 157 -33.50 -19.13 -43.65
C GLN A 157 -32.31 -19.12 -42.68
N CYS A 158 -31.98 -20.28 -42.10
CA CYS A 158 -30.83 -20.43 -41.21
C CYS A 158 -29.52 -20.36 -42.02
N ASN A 159 -29.57 -20.82 -43.27
CA ASN A 159 -28.43 -20.88 -44.17
C ASN A 159 -28.75 -20.29 -45.55
N ALA A 160 -27.91 -19.38 -46.03
CA ALA A 160 -28.02 -18.80 -47.37
C ALA A 160 -27.81 -19.83 -48.50
N ALA A 161 -27.24 -21.00 -48.20
CA ALA A 161 -27.08 -22.10 -49.15
C ALA A 161 -28.21 -23.14 -49.09
N SER A 162 -29.27 -22.91 -48.31
CA SER A 162 -30.41 -23.85 -48.16
C SER A 162 -30.96 -24.31 -49.51
N SER A 163 -31.31 -25.58 -49.64
CA SER A 163 -31.85 -26.17 -50.87
C SER A 163 -33.23 -25.63 -51.22
N ASP A 164 -34.02 -25.34 -50.20
CA ASP A 164 -35.45 -25.12 -50.21
C ASP A 164 -35.86 -23.95 -49.30
N CYS A 165 -37.14 -23.62 -49.40
CA CYS A 165 -37.82 -22.62 -48.60
C CYS A 165 -39.30 -22.88 -48.81
N ILE A 166 -40.08 -22.95 -47.74
CA ILE A 166 -41.51 -23.25 -47.80
C ILE A 166 -42.26 -22.27 -46.91
N PHE A 167 -43.37 -21.75 -47.43
CA PHE A 167 -44.35 -20.98 -46.67
C PHE A 167 -45.77 -21.44 -46.97
N SER A 168 -46.51 -21.79 -45.92
CA SER A 168 -47.97 -21.91 -45.94
C SER A 168 -48.54 -21.55 -44.57
N LEU A 169 -49.68 -20.84 -44.56
CA LEU A 169 -50.40 -20.51 -43.34
C LEU A 169 -51.89 -20.83 -43.52
N GLU A 170 -52.44 -21.58 -42.58
CA GLU A 170 -53.88 -21.69 -42.40
C GLU A 170 -54.33 -20.87 -41.19
N LEU A 171 -55.47 -20.21 -41.34
CA LEU A 171 -56.10 -19.43 -40.27
C LEU A 171 -57.52 -19.95 -40.05
N ILE A 172 -57.77 -20.43 -38.84
CA ILE A 172 -59.07 -20.96 -38.44
C ILE A 172 -59.61 -20.09 -37.31
N ALA A 173 -60.79 -19.51 -37.50
CA ALA A 173 -61.49 -18.76 -36.48
C ALA A 173 -62.44 -19.69 -35.71
N HIS A 174 -62.38 -19.67 -34.39
CA HIS A 174 -63.19 -20.51 -33.51
C HIS A 174 -64.30 -19.70 -32.86
N THR A 175 -65.52 -20.24 -32.81
CA THR A 175 -66.66 -19.63 -32.10
C THR A 175 -66.88 -20.23 -30.71
N ASP A 176 -66.25 -21.38 -30.42
CA ASP A 176 -66.29 -22.05 -29.12
C ASP A 176 -65.45 -21.31 -28.07
N PRO A 177 -66.03 -20.88 -26.93
CA PRO A 177 -65.30 -20.30 -25.81
C PRO A 177 -64.16 -21.17 -25.24
N ASN A 178 -64.19 -22.49 -25.41
CA ASN A 178 -63.13 -23.39 -24.93
C ASN A 178 -61.74 -23.06 -25.51
N ILE A 179 -61.68 -22.39 -26.67
CA ILE A 179 -60.43 -21.92 -27.25
C ILE A 179 -59.71 -20.95 -26.30
N LEU A 180 -60.47 -20.10 -25.61
CA LEU A 180 -59.93 -19.14 -24.65
C LEU A 180 -59.33 -19.85 -23.43
N THR A 181 -59.96 -20.94 -22.97
CA THR A 181 -59.42 -21.78 -21.90
C THR A 181 -58.07 -22.39 -22.27
N LYS A 182 -57.90 -22.84 -23.54
CA LYS A 182 -56.61 -23.35 -24.03
C LYS A 182 -55.55 -22.25 -24.10
N VAL A 183 -55.89 -21.08 -24.64
CA VAL A 183 -54.98 -19.92 -24.70
C VAL A 183 -54.53 -19.50 -23.30
N ILE A 184 -55.47 -19.38 -22.35
CA ILE A 184 -55.15 -19.02 -20.96
C ILE A 184 -54.26 -20.09 -20.31
N LYS A 185 -54.52 -21.38 -20.55
CA LYS A 185 -53.69 -22.46 -20.03
C LYS A 185 -52.26 -22.38 -20.54
N GLU A 186 -52.05 -22.18 -21.84
CA GLU A 186 -50.71 -22.00 -22.43
C GLU A 186 -49.97 -20.78 -21.86
N GLN A 187 -50.69 -19.65 -21.70
CA GLN A 187 -50.13 -18.44 -21.11
C GLN A 187 -49.75 -18.67 -19.64
N LEU A 188 -50.58 -19.38 -18.87
CA LEU A 188 -50.32 -19.70 -17.47
C LEU A 188 -49.14 -20.67 -17.32
N GLU A 189 -49.03 -21.69 -18.17
CA GLU A 189 -47.86 -22.58 -18.19
C GLU A 189 -46.57 -21.83 -18.53
N THR A 190 -46.63 -20.90 -19.49
CA THR A 190 -45.48 -20.05 -19.84
C THR A 190 -45.10 -19.14 -18.67
N LYS A 191 -46.08 -18.50 -18.05
CA LYS A 191 -45.88 -17.65 -16.87
C LYS A 191 -45.24 -18.43 -15.72
N ASN A 192 -45.77 -19.61 -15.38
CA ASN A 192 -45.22 -20.44 -14.31
C ASN A 192 -43.78 -20.87 -14.59
N LYS A 193 -43.45 -21.22 -15.84
CA LYS A 193 -42.06 -21.52 -16.26
C LYS A 193 -41.14 -20.32 -16.11
N LEU A 194 -41.61 -19.13 -16.46
CA LEU A 194 -40.85 -17.88 -16.31
C LEU A 194 -40.62 -17.54 -14.83
N GLU A 195 -41.65 -17.65 -13.99
CA GLU A 195 -41.55 -17.45 -12.54
C GLU A 195 -40.52 -18.40 -11.92
N ALA A 196 -40.59 -19.71 -12.23
CA ALA A 196 -39.60 -20.67 -11.76
C ALA A 196 -38.17 -20.35 -12.22
N LYS A 197 -38.00 -19.85 -13.45
CA LYS A 197 -36.68 -19.42 -13.96
C LYS A 197 -36.15 -18.18 -13.23
N ILE A 198 -37.03 -17.23 -12.91
CA ILE A 198 -36.69 -16.05 -12.11
C ILE A 198 -36.22 -16.47 -10.71
N ASP A 199 -36.93 -17.38 -10.06
CA ASP A 199 -36.56 -17.86 -8.72
C ASP A 199 -35.19 -18.53 -8.70
N VAL A 200 -34.92 -19.42 -9.66
CA VAL A 200 -33.61 -20.06 -9.81
C VAL A 200 -32.51 -19.03 -10.06
N LEU A 201 -32.78 -18.01 -10.87
CA LEU A 201 -31.81 -16.96 -11.16
C LEU A 201 -31.52 -16.09 -9.93
N ASN A 202 -32.57 -15.73 -9.17
CA ASN A 202 -32.45 -15.00 -7.92
C ASN A 202 -31.62 -15.78 -6.89
N TYR A 203 -31.88 -17.08 -6.74
CA TYR A 203 -31.09 -17.95 -5.87
C TYR A 203 -29.61 -17.99 -6.28
N LYS A 204 -29.32 -18.18 -7.58
CA LYS A 204 -27.95 -18.15 -8.11
C LYS A 204 -27.26 -16.82 -7.86
N PHE A 205 -27.98 -15.71 -8.01
CA PHE A 205 -27.47 -14.38 -7.75
C PHE A 205 -27.09 -14.20 -6.26
N LEU A 206 -27.99 -14.58 -5.35
CA LEU A 206 -27.75 -14.51 -3.90
C LEU A 206 -26.56 -15.38 -3.47
N LEU A 207 -26.46 -16.59 -4.01
CA LEU A 207 -25.35 -17.49 -3.75
C LEU A 207 -24.03 -16.89 -4.22
N LYS A 208 -24.00 -16.36 -5.46
CA LYS A 208 -22.81 -15.71 -6.02
C LYS A 208 -22.37 -14.53 -5.15
N ASN A 209 -23.31 -13.66 -4.76
CA ASN A 209 -23.01 -12.52 -3.90
C ASN A 209 -22.41 -12.97 -2.56
N SER A 210 -22.99 -14.00 -1.93
CA SER A 210 -22.50 -14.54 -0.67
C SER A 210 -21.09 -15.14 -0.78
N LEU A 211 -20.81 -15.86 -1.87
CA LEU A 211 -19.48 -16.42 -2.16
C LEU A 211 -18.44 -15.31 -2.35
N THR A 212 -18.77 -14.26 -3.11
CA THR A 212 -17.88 -13.11 -3.30
C THR A 212 -17.57 -12.41 -1.98
N GLN A 213 -18.58 -12.22 -1.11
CA GLN A 213 -18.35 -11.65 0.23
C GLN A 213 -17.42 -12.53 1.08
N LEU A 214 -17.58 -13.85 1.00
CA LEU A 214 -16.71 -14.79 1.71
C LEU A 214 -15.27 -14.73 1.22
N GLU A 215 -15.04 -14.62 -0.09
CA GLU A 215 -13.71 -14.47 -0.68
C GLU A 215 -13.04 -13.17 -0.22
N ILE A 216 -13.78 -12.05 -0.20
CA ILE A 216 -13.30 -10.77 0.34
C ILE A 216 -12.93 -10.91 1.81
N TYR A 217 -13.78 -11.55 2.62
CA TYR A 217 -13.50 -11.76 4.05
C TYR A 217 -12.25 -12.64 4.27
N LYS A 218 -12.08 -13.70 3.48
CA LYS A 218 -10.88 -14.54 3.55
C LYS A 218 -9.61 -13.77 3.17
N SER A 219 -9.67 -13.00 2.09
CA SER A 219 -8.54 -12.19 1.62
C SER A 219 -8.17 -11.10 2.64
N THR A 220 -9.15 -10.37 3.18
CA THR A 220 -8.92 -9.35 4.22
C THR A 220 -8.32 -9.94 5.49
N ASN A 221 -8.78 -11.12 5.94
CA ASN A 221 -8.17 -11.81 7.07
C ASN A 221 -6.71 -12.23 6.80
N GLN A 222 -6.41 -12.74 5.60
CA GLN A 222 -5.02 -13.03 5.20
C GLN A 222 -4.15 -11.76 5.21
N ASN A 223 -4.65 -10.65 4.66
CA ASN A 223 -3.94 -9.37 4.64
C ASN A 223 -3.68 -8.85 6.07
N LEU A 224 -4.66 -8.97 6.98
CA LEU A 224 -4.48 -8.59 8.39
C LEU A 224 -3.41 -9.43 9.08
N LYS A 225 -3.36 -10.74 8.81
CA LYS A 225 -2.28 -11.61 9.34
C LYS A 225 -0.90 -11.16 8.84
N PHE A 226 -0.77 -10.82 7.56
CA PHE A 226 0.48 -10.28 7.02
C PHE A 226 0.84 -8.93 7.65
N LEU A 227 -0.13 -8.01 7.77
CA LEU A 227 0.08 -6.71 8.40
C LEU A 227 0.59 -6.86 9.85
N PHE A 228 -0.04 -7.75 10.62
CA PHE A 228 0.37 -8.05 12.00
C PHE A 228 1.78 -8.62 12.06
N PHE A 229 2.13 -9.53 11.14
CA PHE A 229 3.48 -10.07 11.03
C PHE A 229 4.52 -8.98 10.75
N PHE A 230 4.26 -8.07 9.80
CA PHE A 230 5.16 -6.95 9.51
C PHE A 230 5.30 -5.98 10.70
N MET A 231 4.21 -5.71 11.42
CA MET A 231 4.23 -4.90 12.64
C MET A 231 5.11 -5.53 13.72
N CYS A 232 5.03 -6.85 13.91
CA CYS A 232 5.89 -7.57 14.86
C CYS A 232 7.36 -7.51 14.45
N CYS A 233 7.66 -7.72 13.16
CA CYS A 233 9.03 -7.60 12.64
C CYS A 233 9.60 -6.19 12.83
N LEU A 234 8.80 -5.15 12.57
CA LEU A 234 9.20 -3.76 12.78
C LEU A 234 9.50 -3.49 14.26
N LEU A 235 8.67 -3.99 15.17
CA LEU A 235 8.89 -3.85 16.60
C LEU A 235 10.23 -4.48 17.03
N VAL A 236 10.53 -5.69 16.54
CA VAL A 236 11.80 -6.38 16.82
C VAL A 236 13.00 -5.56 16.32
N VAL A 237 12.90 -4.98 15.12
CA VAL A 237 13.97 -4.14 14.56
C VAL A 237 14.19 -2.88 15.41
N VAL A 238 13.12 -2.20 15.83
CA VAL A 238 13.22 -1.01 16.70
C VAL A 238 13.88 -1.35 18.03
N VAL A 239 13.50 -2.46 18.66
CA VAL A 239 14.11 -2.94 19.91
C VAL A 239 15.59 -3.26 19.70
N ALA A 240 15.94 -3.95 18.61
CA ALA A 240 17.32 -4.29 18.29
C ALA A 240 18.19 -3.04 18.08
N ILE A 241 17.68 -2.04 17.34
CA ILE A 241 18.37 -0.76 17.13
C ILE A 241 18.56 -0.06 18.48
N GLY A 242 17.53 0.04 19.31
CA GLY A 242 17.62 0.64 20.63
C GLY A 242 18.66 -0.03 21.51
N LEU A 243 18.73 -1.37 21.47
CA LEU A 243 19.71 -2.16 22.22
C LEU A 243 21.15 -1.92 21.71
N ILE A 244 21.36 -1.84 20.40
CA ILE A 244 22.66 -1.50 19.81
C ILE A 244 23.11 -0.10 20.25
N PHE A 245 22.22 0.89 20.21
CA PHE A 245 22.52 2.24 20.67
C PHE A 245 22.85 2.27 22.17
N TYR A 246 22.08 1.56 22.99
CA TYR A 246 22.33 1.46 24.43
C TYR A 246 23.71 0.85 24.73
N LEU A 247 24.07 -0.25 24.05
CA LEU A 247 25.38 -0.88 24.22
C LEU A 247 26.53 0.03 23.78
N ARG A 248 26.37 0.75 22.66
CA ARG A 248 27.36 1.74 22.20
C ARG A 248 27.53 2.89 23.18
N TYR A 249 26.42 3.43 23.69
CA TYR A 249 26.44 4.48 24.69
C TYR A 249 27.17 4.04 25.96
N LYS A 250 26.84 2.85 26.48
CA LYS A 250 27.48 2.29 27.67
C LYS A 250 28.99 2.09 27.47
N LYS A 251 29.41 1.57 26.31
CA LYS A 251 30.83 1.39 25.99
C LYS A 251 31.56 2.74 25.98
N ASN A 252 31.05 3.72 25.25
CA ASN A 252 31.65 5.04 25.17
C ASN A 252 31.74 5.73 26.54
N TYR A 253 30.73 5.56 27.39
CA TYR A 253 30.74 6.08 28.75
C TYR A 253 31.91 5.51 29.56
N ILE A 254 32.10 4.19 29.51
CA ILE A 254 33.20 3.51 30.21
C ILE A 254 34.57 3.95 29.65
N ASP A 255 34.69 4.07 28.33
CA ASP A 255 35.94 4.51 27.68
C ASP A 255 36.28 5.96 28.10
N ILE A 256 35.30 6.86 28.16
CA ILE A 256 35.49 8.24 28.64
C ILE A 256 35.92 8.24 30.12
N GLU A 257 35.27 7.44 30.96
CA GLU A 257 35.61 7.35 32.39
C GLU A 257 37.05 6.86 32.60
N ASN A 258 37.48 5.85 31.84
CA ASN A 258 38.86 5.36 31.85
C ASN A 258 39.85 6.42 31.38
N THR A 259 39.58 7.10 30.26
CA THR A 259 40.44 8.19 29.76
C THR A 259 40.56 9.33 30.77
N VAL A 260 39.45 9.73 31.41
CA VAL A 260 39.48 10.76 32.47
C VAL A 260 40.34 10.31 33.64
N LYS A 261 40.27 9.04 34.02
CA LYS A 261 41.11 8.48 35.09
C LYS A 261 42.58 8.44 34.71
N GLU A 262 42.91 8.04 33.48
CA GLU A 262 44.28 8.03 32.94
C GLU A 262 44.87 9.43 32.90
N LEU A 263 44.15 10.41 32.33
CA LEU A 263 44.57 11.81 32.28
C LEU A 263 44.79 12.41 33.67
N LYS A 264 43.94 12.07 34.65
CA LYS A 264 44.13 12.52 36.04
C LYS A 264 45.42 11.97 36.65
N ASN A 265 45.73 10.71 36.38
CA ASN A 265 46.99 10.11 36.87
C ASN A 265 48.20 10.73 36.16
N GLU A 266 48.12 10.97 34.85
CA GLU A 266 49.19 11.61 34.10
C GLU A 266 49.45 13.04 34.59
N ILE A 267 48.39 13.83 34.82
CA ILE A 267 48.51 15.16 35.42
C ILE A 267 49.18 15.06 36.80
N LEU A 268 48.75 14.13 37.65
CA LEU A 268 49.34 13.95 38.97
C LEU A 268 50.83 13.60 38.90
N ASP A 269 51.24 12.74 37.96
CA ASP A 269 52.65 12.38 37.80
C ASP A 269 53.47 13.54 37.22
N LYS A 270 52.90 14.33 36.32
CA LYS A 270 53.52 15.58 35.83
C LYS A 270 53.69 16.61 36.94
N GLU A 271 52.71 16.77 37.82
CA GLU A 271 52.80 17.64 38.98
C GLU A 271 53.94 17.20 39.94
N LYS A 272 54.10 15.90 40.18
CA LYS A 272 55.24 15.37 40.96
C LYS A 272 56.59 15.65 40.29
N GLU A 273 56.67 15.49 38.97
CA GLU A 273 57.87 15.82 38.19
C GLU A 273 58.21 17.32 38.34
N MET A 274 57.20 18.20 38.25
CA MET A 274 57.35 19.64 38.45
C MET A 274 57.80 20.01 39.87
N ILE A 275 57.32 19.32 40.91
CA ILE A 275 57.84 19.48 42.29
C ILE A 275 59.34 19.17 42.34
N SER A 276 59.75 18.06 41.73
CA SER A 276 61.17 17.66 41.71
C SER A 276 62.04 18.72 41.02
N LEU A 277 61.62 19.18 39.84
CA LEU A 277 62.35 20.19 39.06
C LEU A 277 62.39 21.55 39.77
N SER A 278 61.27 22.02 40.32
CA SER A 278 61.22 23.28 41.07
C SER A 278 62.05 23.23 42.35
N THR A 279 62.08 22.08 43.04
CA THR A 279 62.97 21.87 44.19
C THR A 279 64.45 21.92 43.79
N GLN A 280 64.82 21.31 42.66
CA GLN A 280 66.18 21.40 42.12
C GLN A 280 66.54 22.83 41.71
N LEU A 281 65.60 23.58 41.13
CA LEU A 281 65.81 24.98 40.77
C LEU A 281 66.12 25.84 41.99
N LEU A 282 65.36 25.66 43.09
CA LEU A 282 65.64 26.34 44.36
C LEU A 282 67.06 26.03 44.87
N TYR A 283 67.48 24.77 44.74
CA TYR A 283 68.81 24.33 45.14
C TYR A 283 69.92 24.95 44.27
N TYR A 284 69.74 25.01 42.95
CA TYR A 284 70.70 25.66 42.06
C TYR A 284 70.76 27.18 42.25
N ASN A 285 69.62 27.84 42.44
CA ASN A 285 69.59 29.28 42.74
C ASN A 285 70.33 29.57 44.04
N GLN A 286 70.18 28.73 45.05
CA GLN A 286 70.94 28.87 46.27
C GLN A 286 72.44 28.68 46.05
N TYR A 287 72.86 27.68 45.26
CA TYR A 287 74.27 27.53 44.89
C TYR A 287 74.82 28.72 44.12
N LEU A 288 74.05 29.30 43.20
CA LEU A 288 74.44 30.52 42.49
C LEU A 288 74.60 31.70 43.46
N LYS A 289 73.75 31.79 44.49
CA LYS A 289 73.90 32.78 45.57
C LYS A 289 75.19 32.56 46.37
N GLU A 290 75.53 31.31 46.70
CA GLU A 290 76.79 30.93 47.36
C GLU A 290 78.02 31.29 46.48
N ILE A 291 78.02 30.88 45.21
CA ILE A 291 79.08 31.21 44.24
C ILE A 291 79.22 32.71 44.07
N LYS A 292 78.09 33.44 43.93
CA LYS A 292 78.10 34.90 43.85
C LYS A 292 78.76 35.52 45.09
N ALA A 293 78.43 35.03 46.28
CA ALA A 293 79.03 35.50 47.52
C ALA A 293 80.54 35.27 47.52
N ASP A 294 81.01 34.06 47.20
CA ASP A 294 82.43 33.73 47.11
C ASP A 294 83.19 34.60 46.10
N LEU A 295 82.62 34.79 44.89
CA LEU A 295 83.18 35.67 43.86
C LEU A 295 83.21 37.14 44.30
N SER A 296 82.25 37.58 45.11
CA SER A 296 82.21 38.94 45.64
C SER A 296 83.30 39.20 46.68
N PHE A 297 83.67 38.18 47.47
CA PHE A 297 84.80 38.23 48.42
C PHE A 297 86.17 38.20 47.71
N ALA A 298 86.26 37.60 46.52
CA ALA A 298 87.49 37.54 45.72
C ALA A 298 87.88 38.85 45.01
N LYS A 299 87.18 39.97 45.27
CA LYS A 299 87.50 41.30 44.73
C LYS A 299 88.84 41.82 45.30
N THR A 300 89.92 41.75 44.51
CA THR A 300 91.18 42.48 44.76
C THR A 300 91.20 43.82 44.01
N GLU A 301 92.09 44.75 44.41
CA GLU A 301 92.21 46.14 43.89
C GLU A 301 92.32 46.25 42.36
N ASN A 302 92.67 45.17 41.64
CA ASN A 302 92.69 45.12 40.18
C ASN A 302 91.62 44.14 39.64
N THR A 303 90.37 44.37 40.00
CA THR A 303 89.25 43.48 39.67
C THR A 303 89.02 43.41 38.14
N ASN A 304 89.28 42.24 37.55
CA ASN A 304 89.14 41.98 36.11
C ASN A 304 87.68 42.22 35.64
N LYS A 305 87.48 42.91 34.50
CA LYS A 305 86.16 43.23 33.92
C LYS A 305 85.29 41.97 33.80
N THR A 306 85.89 40.85 33.40
CA THR A 306 85.26 39.54 33.28
C THR A 306 84.61 39.05 34.58
N LEU A 307 85.20 39.32 35.76
CA LEU A 307 84.63 38.92 37.05
C LEU A 307 83.36 39.74 37.36
N LYS A 308 83.39 41.05 37.08
CA LYS A 308 82.22 41.91 37.26
C LYS A 308 81.09 41.52 36.31
N ASP A 309 81.42 41.17 35.06
CA ASP A 309 80.44 40.72 34.07
C ASP A 309 79.84 39.36 34.45
N THR A 310 80.63 38.43 35.00
CA THR A 310 80.14 37.12 35.51
C THR A 310 79.19 37.28 36.69
N ILE A 311 79.51 38.15 37.66
CA ILE A 311 78.62 38.44 38.79
C ILE A 311 77.29 39.05 38.30
N LYS A 312 77.35 39.96 37.32
CA LYS A 312 76.14 40.54 36.72
C LYS A 312 75.29 39.51 35.98
N GLN A 313 75.89 38.53 35.31
CA GLN A 313 75.16 37.42 34.68
C GLN A 313 74.45 36.55 35.73
N ILE A 314 75.09 36.26 36.86
CA ILE A 314 74.46 35.54 37.96
C ILE A 314 73.33 36.37 38.58
N GLU A 315 73.54 37.68 38.75
CA GLU A 315 72.49 38.59 39.23
C GLU A 315 71.27 38.57 38.32
N TYR A 316 71.48 38.70 37.01
CA TYR A 316 70.39 38.64 36.03
C TYR A 316 69.62 37.31 36.07
N ILE A 317 70.29 36.17 36.28
CA ILE A 317 69.63 34.87 36.43
C ILE A 317 68.80 34.79 37.72
N LEU A 318 69.25 35.46 38.79
CA LEU A 318 68.58 35.48 40.10
C LEU A 318 67.51 36.57 40.24
N GLU A 319 67.28 37.42 39.23
CA GLU A 319 66.31 38.53 39.29
C GLU A 319 64.83 38.09 39.23
N ASN A 320 64.54 36.85 38.80
CA ASN A 320 63.21 36.25 38.92
C ASN A 320 63.12 35.51 40.28
N ASP A 321 62.25 35.94 41.20
CA ASP A 321 62.17 35.41 42.58
C ASP A 321 60.85 34.66 42.85
N ASN A 322 60.27 34.03 41.82
CA ASN A 322 58.96 33.37 41.88
C ASN A 322 59.01 31.85 42.10
N GLU A 323 60.20 31.27 42.29
CA GLU A 323 60.38 29.81 42.38
C GLU A 323 59.68 29.19 43.59
N TRP A 324 59.56 29.95 44.67
CA TRP A 324 58.85 29.51 45.87
C TRP A 324 57.35 29.35 45.63
N GLU A 325 56.74 30.31 44.93
CA GLU A 325 55.33 30.24 44.57
C GLU A 325 55.09 29.12 43.56
N LEU A 326 56.02 28.91 42.61
CA LEU A 326 55.95 27.80 41.67
C LEU A 326 55.99 26.43 42.37
N LEU A 327 56.94 26.23 43.30
CA LEU A 327 57.01 24.99 44.08
C LEU A 327 55.75 24.81 44.94
N LYS A 328 55.28 25.88 45.60
CA LYS A 328 54.06 25.84 46.43
C LYS A 328 52.84 25.43 45.62
N GLN A 329 52.67 25.96 44.41
CA GLN A 329 51.55 25.63 43.52
C GLN A 329 51.53 24.14 43.18
N HIS A 330 52.64 23.59 42.65
CA HIS A 330 52.73 22.18 42.31
C HIS A 330 52.64 21.27 43.54
N PHE A 331 53.23 21.70 44.67
CA PHE A 331 53.13 20.99 45.94
C PHE A 331 51.68 20.88 46.43
N ASN A 332 50.92 21.97 46.42
CA ASN A 332 49.51 21.95 46.80
C ASN A 332 48.66 21.10 45.86
N ALA A 333 48.98 21.09 44.55
CA ALA A 333 48.29 20.24 43.58
C ALA A 333 48.46 18.74 43.88
N VAL A 334 49.66 18.31 44.31
CA VAL A 334 49.92 16.89 44.66
C VAL A 334 49.43 16.53 46.05
N TYR A 335 49.61 17.42 47.03
CA TYR A 335 49.34 17.17 48.43
C TYR A 335 48.06 17.85 48.92
N ALA A 336 46.98 17.82 48.13
CA ALA A 336 45.63 18.24 48.53
C ALA A 336 45.55 19.61 49.25
N ASN A 337 46.30 20.61 48.76
CA ASN A 337 46.43 21.94 49.35
C ASN A 337 47.04 21.96 50.77
N PHE A 338 47.92 21.01 51.09
CA PHE A 338 48.57 20.87 52.39
C PHE A 338 49.14 22.18 52.94
N TYR A 339 49.83 22.99 52.12
CA TYR A 339 50.43 24.24 52.58
C TYR A 339 49.35 25.21 53.07
N ASP A 340 48.29 25.39 52.28
CA ASP A 340 47.22 26.34 52.59
C ASP A 340 46.37 25.82 53.77
N ASN A 341 46.09 24.51 53.81
CA ASN A 341 45.40 23.87 54.93
C ASN A 341 46.20 23.99 56.23
N LEU A 342 47.52 23.80 56.18
CA LEU A 342 48.40 23.93 57.33
C LEU A 342 48.44 25.37 57.86
N LEU A 343 48.48 26.35 56.95
CA LEU A 343 48.42 27.78 57.30
C LEU A 343 47.08 28.15 57.93
N ILE A 344 45.95 27.66 57.40
CA ILE A 344 44.62 27.88 57.98
C ILE A 344 44.52 27.27 59.38
N LYS A 345 45.01 26.04 59.55
CA LYS A 345 44.93 25.30 60.82
C LYS A 345 45.88 25.87 61.89
N PHE A 346 47.03 26.39 61.49
CA PHE A 346 48.05 26.92 62.38
C PHE A 346 48.58 28.29 61.89
N PRO A 347 47.79 29.37 62.04
CA PRO A 347 48.11 30.69 61.49
C PRO A 347 49.33 31.35 62.16
N THR A 348 49.82 30.80 63.27
CA THR A 348 51.03 31.26 63.98
C THR A 348 52.33 30.78 63.33
N LEU A 349 52.28 29.89 62.33
CA LEU A 349 53.45 29.44 61.58
C LEU A 349 53.93 30.56 60.66
N THR A 350 55.23 30.82 60.66
CA THR A 350 55.82 31.77 59.71
C THR A 350 55.99 31.13 58.34
N GLU A 351 56.12 31.95 57.29
CA GLU A 351 56.35 31.47 55.92
C GLU A 351 57.58 30.55 55.82
N THR A 352 58.67 30.87 56.51
CA THR A 352 59.86 30.01 56.58
C THR A 352 59.58 28.67 57.28
N GLU A 353 58.73 28.65 58.31
CA GLU A 353 58.33 27.43 58.99
C GLU A 353 57.39 26.58 58.13
N LEU A 354 56.51 27.20 57.33
CA LEU A 354 55.66 26.50 56.36
C LEU A 354 56.48 25.88 55.23
N ARG A 355 57.44 26.63 54.66
CA ARG A 355 58.41 26.10 53.68
C ARG A 355 59.19 24.92 54.25
N HIS A 356 59.59 25.00 55.52
CA HIS A 356 60.25 23.89 56.20
C HIS A 356 59.32 22.67 56.32
N CYS A 357 58.04 22.83 56.69
CA CYS A 357 57.08 21.73 56.73
C CYS A 357 56.91 21.07 55.35
N MET A 358 56.86 21.87 54.29
CA MET A 358 56.79 21.40 52.90
C MET A 358 58.00 20.52 52.56
N PHE A 359 59.22 20.94 52.88
CA PHE A 359 60.41 20.13 52.63
C PHE A 359 60.50 18.86 53.47
N ILE A 360 59.98 18.89 54.70
CA ILE A 360 59.85 17.68 55.52
C ILE A 360 58.89 16.67 54.85
N LYS A 361 57.76 17.16 54.31
CA LYS A 361 56.78 16.35 53.55
C LYS A 361 57.39 15.80 52.26
N LEU A 362 58.28 16.55 51.61
CA LEU A 362 59.08 16.11 50.46
C LEU A 362 60.28 15.20 50.84
N HIS A 363 60.37 14.79 52.11
CA HIS A 363 61.42 13.90 52.62
C HIS A 363 62.86 14.43 52.50
N MET A 364 63.05 15.74 52.40
CA MET A 364 64.38 16.35 52.27
C MET A 364 65.22 16.21 53.54
N GLN A 365 66.54 16.10 53.38
CA GLN A 365 67.46 15.99 54.49
C GLN A 365 67.71 17.35 55.15
N THR A 366 68.01 17.36 56.45
CA THR A 366 68.27 18.58 57.24
C THR A 366 69.33 19.48 56.61
N LYS A 367 70.38 18.91 56.00
CA LYS A 367 71.45 19.67 55.32
C LYS A 367 70.96 20.36 54.04
N GLU A 368 70.08 19.71 53.29
CA GLU A 368 69.51 20.24 52.04
C GLU A 368 68.54 21.38 52.35
N ILE A 369 67.68 21.19 53.36
CA ILE A 369 66.77 22.23 53.87
C ILE A 369 67.56 23.45 54.36
N ALA A 370 68.63 23.22 55.13
CA ALA A 370 69.49 24.27 55.65
C ALA A 370 70.06 25.14 54.53
N ARG A 371 70.58 24.49 53.48
CA ARG A 371 71.11 25.15 52.30
C ARG A 371 70.03 26.00 51.62
N ILE A 372 68.91 25.40 51.19
CA ILE A 372 67.86 26.11 50.44
C ILE A 372 67.27 27.29 51.22
N LEU A 373 67.11 27.15 52.55
CA LEU A 373 66.60 28.22 53.41
C LEU A 373 67.69 29.23 53.82
N ASN A 374 68.94 29.04 53.41
CA ASN A 374 70.10 29.87 53.76
C ASN A 374 70.30 30.02 55.28
N VAL A 375 70.30 28.90 56.01
CA VAL A 375 70.48 28.86 57.47
C VAL A 375 71.47 27.77 57.89
N ASP A 376 72.03 27.88 59.09
CA ASP A 376 72.87 26.82 59.67
C ASP A 376 72.07 25.51 59.88
N PRO A 377 72.64 24.32 59.61
CA PRO A 377 71.95 23.04 59.85
C PRO A 377 71.42 22.85 61.28
N ARG A 378 72.05 23.43 62.31
CA ARG A 378 71.53 23.43 63.69
C ARG A 378 70.27 24.29 63.81
N SER A 379 70.18 25.38 63.06
CA SER A 379 68.98 26.24 63.01
C SER A 379 67.78 25.51 62.42
N VAL A 380 67.98 24.53 61.54
CA VAL A 380 66.91 23.64 61.06
C VAL A 380 66.36 22.80 62.23
N GLN A 381 67.21 22.25 63.10
CA GLN A 381 66.75 21.50 64.28
C GLN A 381 65.98 22.39 65.27
N THR A 382 66.48 23.59 65.53
CA THR A 382 65.76 24.58 66.36
C THR A 382 64.41 24.95 65.73
N SER A 383 64.35 25.10 64.41
CA SER A 383 63.10 25.35 63.67
C SER A 383 62.11 24.19 63.81
N ARG A 384 62.57 22.94 63.71
CA ARG A 384 61.72 21.75 63.96
C ARG A 384 61.13 21.75 65.38
N TYR A 385 61.92 22.10 66.39
CA TYR A 385 61.42 22.22 67.76
C TYR A 385 60.34 23.32 67.89
N ARG A 386 60.56 24.49 67.27
CA ARG A 386 59.56 25.58 67.25
C ARG A 386 58.28 25.16 66.54
N ILE A 387 58.38 24.50 65.40
CA ILE A 387 57.23 23.96 64.66
C ILE A 387 56.49 22.95 65.53
N LYS A 388 57.20 21.99 66.14
CA LYS A 388 56.63 20.99 67.05
C LYS A 388 55.81 21.64 68.19
N LYS A 389 56.35 22.69 68.79
CA LYS A 389 55.66 23.47 69.84
C LYS A 389 54.43 24.21 69.32
N LYS A 390 54.51 24.85 68.14
CA LYS A 390 53.39 25.56 67.50
C LYS A 390 52.27 24.63 67.04
N LEU A 391 52.62 23.39 66.65
CA LEU A 391 51.68 22.33 66.31
C LEU A 391 51.13 21.60 67.54
N ALA A 392 51.56 21.96 68.76
CA ALA A 392 51.17 21.33 70.03
C ALA A 392 51.36 19.80 70.04
N LEU A 393 52.48 19.32 69.50
CA LEU A 393 52.82 17.89 69.49
C LEU A 393 53.48 17.46 70.80
N ASN A 394 53.13 16.27 71.29
CA ASN A 394 53.69 15.68 72.51
C ASN A 394 55.17 15.30 72.33
N GLU A 395 55.92 15.15 73.42
CA GLU A 395 57.36 14.83 73.38
C GLU A 395 57.67 13.55 72.58
N GLU A 396 56.79 12.56 72.64
CA GLU A 396 56.92 11.28 71.93
C GLU A 396 56.54 11.32 70.44
N GLN A 397 55.83 12.37 69.99
CA GLN A 397 55.40 12.49 68.60
C GLN A 397 56.52 13.03 67.71
N ASP A 398 56.87 12.29 66.66
CA ASP A 398 57.81 12.76 65.65
C ASP A 398 57.13 13.72 64.66
N LEU A 399 57.74 14.90 64.48
CA LEU A 399 57.22 15.95 63.60
C LEU A 399 57.13 15.48 62.15
N ARG A 400 58.09 14.68 61.68
CA ARG A 400 58.11 14.22 60.28
C ARG A 400 56.97 13.23 60.04
N ASN A 401 56.79 12.26 60.92
CA ASN A 401 55.69 11.31 60.83
C ASN A 401 54.33 12.04 60.88
N TYR A 402 54.15 12.97 61.81
CA TYR A 402 52.93 13.76 61.90
C TYR A 402 52.63 14.54 60.61
N LEU A 403 53.63 15.23 60.04
CA LEU A 403 53.44 15.97 58.80
C LEU A 403 53.19 15.04 57.60
N ILE A 404 53.80 13.85 57.55
CA ILE A 404 53.57 12.85 56.50
C ILE A 404 52.16 12.27 56.56
N GLU A 405 51.64 12.00 57.75
CA GLU A 405 50.30 11.44 57.95
C GLU A 405 49.18 12.47 57.85
N LEU A 406 49.50 13.76 58.03
CA LEU A 406 48.54 14.84 57.85
C LEU A 406 48.11 14.92 56.39
N GLN A 407 46.85 14.54 56.13
CA GLN A 407 46.20 14.63 54.82
C GLN A 407 45.88 16.07 54.43
#